data_AF-A0A8J6IA09-F1
#
_entry.id   AF-A0A8J6IA09-F1
#
_cell.length_a   1.000
_cell.length_b   1.000
_cell.length_c   1.000
_cell.angle_alpha   90.00
_cell.angle_beta   90.00
_cell.angle_gamma   90.00
#
_symmetry.space_group_name_H-M   'P 1'
#
loop_
_entity.id
_entity.type
_entity.pdbx_description
1 polymer ?
#
loop_
_entity_poly.entity_id
_entity_poly.type
_entity_poly.pdbx_seq_one_letter_code
_entity_poly.pdbx_strand_id
1 'polypeptide(L)'
;MIVRSAAIIPFLLLAGSAIAHPGDDNHPHAIDPVSPVFPAAAEFFGVNARCSMTFDVTEDGGTENICGVCATTAPAEGPAADQIAELFVQSGVMAVNQWRYAPEDTPFPRNTARFTFHMNGDSKETLPEYPTPVPCESRPVS
;
A
#
# COMPACT_ATOMS: atom_id res chain seq x y z
N MET A 1 -20.98 25.54 43.50
CA MET A 1 -20.29 25.53 42.19
C MET A 1 -19.94 24.07 41.89
N ILE A 2 -20.69 23.41 41.01
CA ILE A 2 -20.48 21.98 40.68
C ILE A 2 -19.70 21.94 39.37
N VAL A 3 -18.42 21.55 39.45
CA VAL A 3 -17.55 21.38 38.28
C VAL A 3 -17.92 20.06 37.63
N ARG A 4 -18.49 20.12 36.42
CA ARG A 4 -18.78 18.95 35.59
C ARG A 4 -17.48 18.49 34.93
N SER A 5 -16.93 17.37 35.40
CA SER A 5 -15.85 16.65 34.72
C SER A 5 -16.36 16.13 33.38
N ALA A 6 -15.86 16.70 32.29
CA ALA A 6 -16.01 16.13 30.95
C ALA A 6 -15.06 14.93 30.82
N ALA A 7 -15.63 13.74 30.71
CA ALA A 7 -14.88 12.55 30.36
C ALA A 7 -14.48 12.65 28.88
N ILE A 8 -13.19 12.83 28.63
CA ILE A 8 -12.60 12.75 27.29
C ILE A 8 -12.50 11.26 26.96
N ILE A 9 -13.36 10.78 26.06
CA ILE A 9 -13.28 9.42 25.53
C ILE A 9 -12.12 9.42 24.51
N PRO A 10 -11.05 8.63 24.70
CA PRO A 10 -10.02 8.50 23.70
C PRO A 10 -10.62 7.77 22.48
N PHE A 11 -10.63 8.47 21.36
CA PHE A 11 -10.99 7.91 20.05
C PHE A 11 -9.88 6.94 19.65
N LEU A 12 -10.07 5.64 19.89
CA LEU A 12 -9.22 4.61 19.34
C LEU A 12 -9.43 4.58 17.83
N LEU A 13 -8.46 5.08 17.07
CA LEU A 13 -8.35 4.88 15.63
C LEU A 13 -8.19 3.38 15.37
N LEU A 14 -9.21 2.74 14.80
CA LEU A 14 -9.13 1.38 14.26
C LEU A 14 -8.26 1.41 13.01
N ALA A 15 -6.94 1.35 13.20
CA ALA A 15 -5.99 1.30 12.09
C ALA A 15 -6.17 -0.02 11.31
N GLY A 16 -6.69 0.06 10.08
CA GLY A 16 -6.63 -1.04 9.12
C GLY A 16 -5.19 -1.52 8.97
N SER A 17 -4.99 -2.84 8.99
CA SER A 17 -3.64 -3.43 8.91
C SER A 17 -3.30 -3.76 7.46
N ALA A 18 -2.11 -3.38 7.01
CA ALA A 18 -1.56 -3.79 5.73
C ALA A 18 -0.31 -4.66 5.94
N ILE A 19 -0.33 -5.87 5.35
CA ILE A 19 0.77 -6.84 5.43
C ILE A 19 1.50 -6.87 4.08
N ALA A 20 2.82 -6.65 4.12
CA ALA A 20 3.71 -6.86 2.99
C ALA A 20 4.22 -8.31 2.97
N HIS A 21 4.15 -8.98 1.81
CA HIS A 21 4.79 -10.29 1.61
C HIS A 21 6.08 -10.11 0.81
N PRO A 22 7.27 -10.43 1.35
CA PRO A 22 8.51 -10.38 0.59
C PRO A 22 8.55 -11.51 -0.47
N GLY A 23 9.12 -11.20 -1.64
CA GLY A 23 9.37 -12.17 -2.73
C GLY A 23 10.58 -13.09 -2.46
N ASP A 24 10.84 -13.99 -3.41
CA ASP A 24 11.87 -15.07 -3.43
C ASP A 24 13.26 -14.66 -2.88
N ASP A 25 14.01 -15.61 -2.30
CA ASP A 25 15.25 -15.41 -1.50
C ASP A 25 16.42 -14.65 -2.20
N ASN A 26 16.30 -14.37 -3.50
CA ASN A 26 17.30 -13.62 -4.28
C ASN A 26 16.94 -12.14 -4.48
N HIS A 27 15.86 -11.65 -3.87
CA HIS A 27 15.48 -10.25 -3.90
C HIS A 27 15.97 -9.53 -2.64
N PRO A 28 16.35 -8.24 -2.74
CA PRO A 28 16.76 -7.48 -1.57
C PRO A 28 15.59 -7.39 -0.59
N HIS A 29 15.89 -7.55 0.70
CA HIS A 29 14.90 -7.43 1.77
C HIS A 29 14.97 -6.03 2.37
N ALA A 30 13.79 -5.41 2.55
CA ALA A 30 13.72 -4.11 3.19
C ALA A 30 14.10 -4.23 4.68
N ILE A 31 14.98 -3.34 5.16
CA ILE A 31 15.54 -3.34 6.52
C ILE A 31 14.47 -2.93 7.57
N ASP A 32 13.49 -2.12 7.18
CA ASP A 32 12.33 -1.76 8.00
C ASP A 32 11.17 -1.30 7.09
N PRO A 33 10.37 -2.23 6.55
CA PRO A 33 9.32 -1.86 5.59
C PRO A 33 8.18 -1.10 6.31
N VAL A 34 7.95 0.14 5.89
CA VAL A 34 6.79 0.92 6.31
C VAL A 34 5.53 0.33 5.66
N SER A 35 4.53 -0.04 6.47
CA SER A 35 3.22 -0.47 5.94
C SER A 35 2.45 0.72 5.33
N PRO A 36 1.71 0.51 4.23
CA PRO A 36 0.84 1.54 3.69
C PRO A 36 -0.32 1.85 4.63
N VAL A 37 -0.76 3.11 4.60
CA VAL A 37 -1.86 3.61 5.42
C VAL A 37 -3.18 3.33 4.72
N PHE A 38 -4.16 2.79 5.44
CA PHE A 38 -5.49 2.59 4.87
C PHE A 38 -6.11 3.96 4.47
N PRO A 39 -6.54 4.18 3.21
CA PRO A 39 -7.12 5.45 2.82
C PRO A 39 -8.46 5.72 3.51
N ALA A 40 -8.58 6.83 4.25
CA ALA A 40 -9.79 7.16 5.02
C ALA A 40 -11.06 7.27 4.15
N ALA A 41 -10.94 7.74 2.91
CA ALA A 41 -12.06 7.78 1.98
C ALA A 41 -12.54 6.37 1.58
N ALA A 42 -11.62 5.41 1.42
CA ALA A 42 -11.99 4.02 1.13
C ALA A 42 -12.62 3.34 2.35
N GLU A 43 -12.18 3.70 3.57
CA GLU A 43 -12.77 3.23 4.82
C GLU A 43 -14.23 3.69 4.93
N PHE A 44 -14.51 4.94 4.58
CA PHE A 44 -15.88 5.47 4.55
C PHE A 44 -16.81 4.69 3.61
N PHE A 45 -16.29 4.23 2.46
CA PHE A 45 -17.06 3.43 1.50
C PHE A 45 -17.07 1.94 1.78
N GLY A 46 -16.33 1.49 2.79
CA GLY A 46 -16.26 0.10 3.14
C GLY A 46 -15.47 -0.76 2.14
N VAL A 47 -14.49 -0.19 1.43
CA VAL A 47 -13.80 -0.87 0.32
C VAL A 47 -12.50 -1.50 0.77
N ASN A 48 -12.32 -2.78 0.45
CA ASN A 48 -11.05 -3.50 0.63
C ASN A 48 -10.25 -3.54 -0.68
N ALA A 49 -8.94 -3.77 -0.59
CA ALA A 49 -8.09 -3.82 -1.78
C ALA A 49 -6.92 -4.79 -1.67
N ARG A 50 -6.50 -5.30 -2.82
CA ARG A 50 -5.21 -5.96 -3.02
C ARG A 50 -4.42 -5.24 -4.08
N CYS A 51 -3.19 -4.88 -3.75
CA CYS A 51 -2.32 -4.11 -4.61
C CYS A 51 -1.04 -4.87 -4.93
N SER A 52 -0.57 -4.67 -6.16
CA SER A 52 0.74 -5.10 -6.63
C SER A 52 1.52 -3.85 -7.02
N MET A 53 2.67 -3.64 -6.38
CA MET A 53 3.58 -2.54 -6.65
C MET A 53 4.81 -3.07 -7.38
N THR A 54 5.29 -2.33 -8.37
CA THR A 54 6.56 -2.55 -9.06
C THR A 54 7.47 -1.37 -8.75
N PHE A 55 8.74 -1.62 -8.45
CA PHE A 55 9.72 -0.58 -8.16
C PHE A 55 11.15 -1.06 -8.41
N ASP A 56 12.08 -0.12 -8.50
CA ASP A 56 13.51 -0.40 -8.56
C ASP A 56 14.15 -0.09 -7.20
N VAL A 57 15.16 -0.87 -6.81
CA VAL A 57 16.03 -0.58 -5.66
C VAL A 57 17.36 -0.06 -6.18
N THR A 58 17.75 1.12 -5.72
CA THR A 58 18.98 1.80 -6.11
C THR A 58 20.18 1.25 -5.35
N GLU A 59 21.40 1.53 -5.83
CA GLU A 59 22.66 1.07 -5.20
C GLU A 59 22.83 1.56 -3.74
N ASP A 60 22.29 2.75 -3.42
CA ASP A 60 22.29 3.30 -2.06
C ASP A 60 21.19 2.73 -1.16
N GLY A 61 20.42 1.75 -1.65
CA GLY A 61 19.34 1.09 -0.92
C GLY A 61 18.04 1.90 -0.85
N GLY A 62 17.90 2.93 -1.67
CA GLY A 62 16.64 3.64 -1.90
C GLY A 62 15.70 2.89 -2.84
N THR A 63 14.54 3.49 -3.11
CA THR A 63 13.56 2.99 -4.08
C THR A 63 13.20 4.07 -5.08
N GLU A 64 13.08 3.72 -6.35
CA GLU A 64 12.64 4.62 -7.42
C GLU A 64 11.74 3.90 -8.42
N ASN A 65 11.26 4.62 -9.44
CA ASN A 65 10.38 4.10 -10.49
C ASN A 65 9.24 3.26 -9.91
N ILE A 66 8.47 3.83 -8.98
CA ILE A 66 7.42 3.11 -8.26
C ILE A 66 6.10 3.24 -9.01
N CYS A 67 5.50 2.10 -9.37
CA CYS A 67 4.18 2.01 -9.97
C CYS A 67 3.35 0.98 -9.25
N GLY A 68 2.03 1.11 -9.34
CA GLY A 68 1.12 0.19 -8.66
C GLY A 68 -0.17 0.00 -9.41
N VAL A 69 -0.81 -1.13 -9.13
CA VAL A 69 -2.17 -1.41 -9.54
C VAL A 69 -2.89 -2.09 -8.38
N CYS A 70 -4.14 -1.73 -8.17
CA CYS A 70 -4.97 -2.27 -7.10
C CYS A 70 -6.27 -2.82 -7.66
N ALA A 71 -6.64 -4.01 -7.22
CA ALA A 71 -8.00 -4.53 -7.35
C ALA A 71 -8.75 -4.22 -6.06
N THR A 72 -9.99 -3.75 -6.18
CA THR A 72 -10.79 -3.32 -5.02
C THR A 72 -12.12 -4.06 -4.96
N THR A 73 -12.80 -4.02 -3.81
CA THR A 73 -14.17 -4.53 -3.65
C THR A 73 -15.25 -3.48 -3.95
N ALA A 74 -14.87 -2.30 -4.44
CA ALA A 74 -15.81 -1.21 -4.71
C ALA A 74 -16.91 -1.67 -5.69
N PRO A 75 -18.20 -1.44 -5.38
CA PRO A 75 -19.27 -1.81 -6.27
C PRO A 75 -19.32 -0.91 -7.52
N ALA A 76 -19.38 -1.57 -8.69
CA ALA A 76 -19.48 -1.06 -10.05
C ALA A 76 -18.19 -0.53 -10.71
N GLU A 77 -18.00 -0.91 -11.97
CA GLU A 77 -17.00 -0.35 -12.88
C GLU A 77 -17.27 1.13 -13.17
N GLY A 78 -16.21 1.89 -13.46
CA GLY A 78 -16.29 3.28 -13.89
C GLY A 78 -15.45 4.25 -13.05
N PRO A 79 -15.55 5.56 -13.31
CA PRO A 79 -14.59 6.55 -12.82
C PRO A 79 -14.46 6.63 -11.29
N ALA A 80 -15.49 6.25 -10.55
CA ALA A 80 -15.48 6.24 -9.09
C ALA A 80 -14.65 5.07 -8.53
N ALA A 81 -14.76 3.88 -9.12
CA ALA A 81 -13.96 2.73 -8.71
C ALA A 81 -12.48 2.94 -9.04
N ASP A 82 -12.19 3.55 -10.20
CA ASP A 82 -10.82 3.92 -10.59
C ASP A 82 -10.21 4.91 -9.60
N GLN A 83 -10.98 5.93 -9.18
CA GLN A 83 -10.55 6.89 -8.16
C GLN A 83 -10.26 6.22 -6.82
N ILE A 84 -11.08 5.26 -6.39
CA ILE A 84 -10.85 4.52 -5.13
C ILE A 84 -9.60 3.64 -5.24
N ALA A 85 -9.42 2.94 -6.36
CA ALA A 85 -8.22 2.14 -6.61
C ALA A 85 -6.94 3.00 -6.57
N GLU A 86 -7.00 4.18 -7.18
CA GLU A 86 -5.90 5.15 -7.18
C GLU A 86 -5.50 5.60 -5.76
N LEU A 87 -6.45 5.75 -4.83
CA LEU A 87 -6.13 6.07 -3.43
C LEU A 87 -5.29 4.97 -2.77
N PHE A 88 -5.59 3.70 -3.05
CA PHE A 88 -4.79 2.58 -2.56
C PHE A 88 -3.42 2.52 -3.23
N VAL A 89 -3.34 2.79 -4.53
CA VAL A 89 -2.05 2.88 -5.26
C VAL A 89 -1.18 3.95 -4.63
N GLN A 90 -1.70 5.16 -4.42
CA GLN A 90 -0.95 6.28 -3.82
C GLN A 90 -0.42 5.92 -2.43
N SER A 91 -1.24 5.29 -1.59
CA SER A 91 -0.79 4.82 -0.28
C SER A 91 0.34 3.78 -0.40
N GLY A 92 0.21 2.82 -1.32
CA GLY A 92 1.25 1.85 -1.64
C GLY A 92 2.55 2.50 -2.11
N VAL A 93 2.47 3.50 -3.01
CA VAL A 93 3.64 4.25 -3.50
C VAL A 93 4.33 4.97 -2.35
N MET A 94 3.57 5.68 -1.51
CA MET A 94 4.12 6.41 -0.37
C MET A 94 4.82 5.48 0.63
N ALA A 95 4.30 4.27 0.82
CA ALA A 95 4.92 3.27 1.68
C ALA A 95 6.24 2.76 1.09
N VAL A 96 6.23 2.30 -0.16
CA VAL A 96 7.42 1.78 -0.86
C VAL A 96 8.52 2.84 -0.93
N ASN A 97 8.17 4.11 -1.18
CA ASN A 97 9.14 5.21 -1.23
C ASN A 97 9.93 5.43 0.08
N GLN A 98 9.37 4.97 1.21
CA GLN A 98 10.00 5.04 2.52
C GLN A 98 10.81 3.78 2.87
N TRP A 99 10.72 2.72 2.06
CA TRP A 99 11.48 1.51 2.29
C TRP A 99 12.97 1.75 2.07
N ARG A 100 13.78 1.03 2.84
CA ARG A 100 15.22 1.08 2.75
C ARG A 100 15.78 -0.33 2.69
N TYR A 101 16.80 -0.50 1.88
CA TYR A 101 17.49 -1.75 1.64
C TYR A 101 18.96 -1.62 2.04
N ALA A 102 19.64 -2.76 2.18
CA ALA A 102 21.08 -2.73 2.31
C ALA A 102 21.69 -2.17 1.01
N PRO A 103 22.66 -1.25 1.08
CA PRO A 103 23.40 -0.82 -0.11
C PRO A 103 24.12 -2.01 -0.74
N GLU A 104 24.09 -2.07 -2.07
CA GLU A 104 24.68 -3.15 -2.87
C GLU A 104 25.34 -2.55 -4.11
N ASP A 105 26.35 -3.23 -4.66
CA ASP A 105 27.11 -2.74 -5.83
C ASP A 105 26.29 -2.75 -7.14
N THR A 106 25.06 -3.28 -7.12
CA THR A 106 24.21 -3.40 -8.32
C THR A 106 22.75 -3.10 -7.96
N PRO A 107 22.05 -2.25 -8.73
CA PRO A 107 20.64 -1.98 -8.49
C PRO A 107 19.80 -3.23 -8.79
N PHE A 108 18.66 -3.35 -8.10
CA PHE A 108 17.70 -4.41 -8.35
C PHE A 108 16.48 -3.82 -9.06
N PRO A 109 16.36 -3.97 -10.39
CA PRO A 109 15.21 -3.46 -11.11
C PRO A 109 14.00 -4.39 -10.98
N ARG A 110 12.79 -3.83 -11.08
CA ARG A 110 11.50 -4.53 -11.18
C ARG A 110 11.20 -5.46 -10.00
N ASN A 111 11.50 -5.01 -8.79
CA ASN A 111 11.01 -5.66 -7.58
C ASN A 111 9.49 -5.52 -7.48
N THR A 112 8.86 -6.50 -6.83
CA THR A 112 7.41 -6.51 -6.62
C THR A 112 7.09 -6.55 -5.14
N ALA A 113 6.19 -5.67 -4.69
CA ALA A 113 5.58 -5.75 -3.36
C ALA A 113 4.07 -5.98 -3.48
N ARG A 114 3.52 -6.77 -2.56
CA ARG A 114 2.09 -7.05 -2.49
C ARG A 114 1.52 -6.53 -1.19
N PHE A 115 0.48 -5.72 -1.29
CA PHE A 115 -0.25 -5.18 -0.15
C PHE A 115 -1.68 -5.70 -0.13
N THR A 116 -2.14 -6.13 1.03
CA THR A 116 -3.57 -6.36 1.29
C THR A 116 -4.04 -5.26 2.24
N PHE A 117 -5.05 -4.52 1.82
CA PHE A 117 -5.78 -3.56 2.63
C PHE A 117 -7.09 -4.20 3.06
N HIS A 118 -7.25 -4.36 4.37
CA HIS A 118 -8.46 -4.93 4.95
C HIS A 118 -8.97 -4.00 6.06
N MET A 119 -10.27 -3.68 6.02
CA MET A 119 -10.93 -3.03 7.14
C MET A 119 -11.10 -3.99 8.31
N ASN A 120 -10.80 -3.53 9.51
CA ASN A 120 -10.99 -4.34 10.71
C ASN A 120 -12.50 -4.51 10.98
N GLY A 121 -13.02 -5.74 10.90
CA GLY A 121 -14.40 -6.05 11.31
C GLY A 121 -15.09 -7.14 10.50
N ASP A 122 -14.82 -7.21 9.19
CA ASP A 122 -15.52 -8.10 8.27
C ASP A 122 -14.59 -9.13 7.62
N SER A 123 -14.15 -10.12 8.41
CA SER A 123 -13.30 -11.25 7.94
C SER A 123 -13.95 -12.17 6.88
N LYS A 124 -15.17 -11.86 6.43
CA LYS A 124 -15.97 -12.70 5.51
C LYS A 124 -16.09 -12.13 4.11
N GLU A 125 -15.63 -10.90 3.85
CA GLU A 125 -15.64 -10.36 2.50
C GLU A 125 -14.56 -11.04 1.65
N THR A 126 -14.96 -11.59 0.51
CA THR A 126 -14.01 -12.19 -0.44
C THR A 126 -13.16 -11.09 -1.03
N LEU A 127 -11.90 -11.03 -0.62
CA LEU A 127 -10.92 -10.11 -1.20
C LEU A 127 -10.73 -10.40 -2.70
N PRO A 128 -10.52 -9.36 -3.52
CA PRO A 128 -10.21 -9.54 -4.92
C PRO A 128 -8.89 -10.30 -5.09
N GLU A 129 -8.67 -10.88 -6.25
CA GLU A 129 -7.37 -11.44 -6.59
C GLU A 129 -6.32 -10.34 -6.70
N TYR A 130 -5.05 -10.70 -6.50
CA TYR A 130 -3.97 -9.74 -6.73
C TYR A 130 -3.94 -9.37 -8.21
N PRO A 131 -3.98 -8.07 -8.55
CA PRO A 131 -3.80 -7.66 -9.94
C PRO A 131 -2.38 -8.00 -10.40
N THR A 132 -2.22 -8.32 -11.68
CA THR A 132 -0.91 -8.51 -12.29
C THR A 132 -0.11 -7.21 -12.17
N PRO A 133 1.11 -7.23 -11.60
CA PRO A 133 1.95 -6.04 -11.53
C PRO A 133 2.15 -5.44 -12.92
N VAL A 134 1.94 -4.14 -13.03
CA VAL A 134 2.25 -3.40 -14.26
C VAL A 134 3.72 -2.98 -14.24
N PRO A 135 4.47 -3.17 -15.33
CA PRO A 135 5.78 -2.56 -15.45
C PRO A 135 5.63 -1.05 -15.35
N CYS A 136 6.55 -0.38 -14.66
CA CYS A 136 6.69 1.04 -14.87
C CYS A 136 7.08 1.28 -16.31
N GLU A 137 6.24 1.99 -17.06
CA GLU A 137 6.68 2.54 -18.34
C GLU A 137 7.89 3.42 -18.02
N SER A 138 9.08 2.93 -18.38
CA SER A 138 10.32 3.64 -18.20
C SER A 138 10.18 4.98 -18.92
N ARG A 139 9.89 6.05 -18.19
CA ARG A 139 10.07 7.39 -18.75
C ARG A 139 11.56 7.51 -19.03
N PRO A 140 11.99 7.76 -20.27
CA PRO A 140 13.39 7.99 -20.54
C PRO A 140 13.85 9.17 -19.67
N VAL A 141 14.87 8.94 -18.86
CA VAL A 141 15.61 10.00 -18.18
C VAL A 141 16.27 10.81 -19.30
N SER A 142 15.66 11.94 -19.65
CA SER A 142 16.19 12.88 -20.65
C SER A 142 17.42 13.59 -20.10
#